data_AF-A0A9P7XPD4-F1
#
_entry.id   AF-A0A9P7XPD4-F1
#
_cell.length_a   1.000
_cell.length_b   1.000
_cell.length_c   1.000
_cell.angle_alpha   90.00
_cell.angle_beta   90.00
_cell.angle_gamma   90.00
#
_symmetry.space_group_name_H-M   'P 1'
#
loop_
_entity.id
_entity.type
_entity.pdbx_description
1 polymer ?
#
loop_
_entity_poly.entity_id
_entity_poly.type
_entity_poly.pdbx_seq_one_letter_code
_entity_poly.pdbx_strand_id
1 'polypeptide(L)'
;MASKVVTMARLLVPKVPLLVSTTLVHYAYGPAKPSWSYRFSVTMALMRAFVAHLNEVPVSQSQIMSKMTDEKAPVNEGAIATEAVVLKEYREKAADIMERLLNLQGIDSIKLGWDWKNDPAAAEPLMGEWTETRIKGDNYKDGRTILYLHGGGYFLASIRTHRWATWHMSRQAGAKVFSLEYRLAPDSPFPAAVQDALSAYLYLLNPPADSGIAPIDPQNIVIMGDSAGGGEFLSSTVFSQLL
;
A
#
# COMPACT_ATOMS: atom_id res chain seq x y z
N MET A 1 15.45 20.95 8.46
CA MET A 1 16.62 20.04 8.57
C MET A 1 16.82 19.50 9.99
N ALA A 2 16.89 20.34 11.02
CA ALA A 2 17.13 19.91 12.41
C ALA A 2 16.08 18.90 12.95
N SER A 3 14.80 19.09 12.67
CA SER A 3 13.73 18.16 13.10
C SER A 3 13.90 16.76 12.50
N LYS A 4 14.29 16.65 11.22
CA LYS A 4 14.48 15.36 10.54
C LYS A 4 15.67 14.57 11.08
N VAL A 5 16.77 15.26 11.37
CA VAL A 5 17.97 14.66 11.96
C VAL A 5 17.67 14.12 13.36
N VAL A 6 16.90 14.86 14.15
CA VAL A 6 16.48 14.43 15.50
C VAL A 6 15.53 13.23 15.44
N THR A 7 14.56 13.21 14.52
CA THR A 7 13.66 12.06 14.33
C THR A 7 14.41 10.81 13.86
N MET A 8 15.29 10.94 12.88
CA MET A 8 16.12 9.83 12.37
C MET A 8 17.07 9.30 13.46
N ALA A 9 17.67 10.19 14.25
CA ALA A 9 18.52 9.81 15.37
C ALA A 9 17.73 9.05 16.45
N ARG A 10 16.51 9.49 16.80
CA ARG A 10 15.64 8.77 17.74
C ARG A 10 15.28 7.37 17.26
N LEU A 11 15.17 7.16 15.96
CA LEU A 11 14.85 5.85 15.38
C LEU A 11 16.09 4.93 15.33
N LEU A 12 17.25 5.47 14.97
CA LEU A 12 18.47 4.68 14.70
C LEU A 12 19.33 4.45 15.96
N VAL A 13 19.44 5.43 16.86
CA VAL A 13 20.29 5.34 18.07
C VAL A 13 19.95 4.13 18.93
N PRO A 14 18.67 3.81 19.22
CA PRO A 14 18.32 2.61 19.99
C PRO A 14 18.71 1.29 19.30
N LYS A 15 18.94 1.32 17.97
CA LYS A 15 19.31 0.13 17.19
C LYS A 15 20.84 -0.02 17.03
N VAL A 16 21.64 0.95 17.45
CA VAL A 16 23.12 0.89 17.36
C VAL A 16 23.70 -0.35 18.07
N PRO A 17 23.30 -0.72 19.31
CA PRO A 17 23.83 -1.92 19.95
C PRO A 17 23.55 -3.20 19.16
N LEU A 18 22.36 -3.29 18.54
CA LEU A 18 21.98 -4.41 17.69
C LEU A 18 22.85 -4.50 16.44
N LEU A 19 23.11 -3.36 15.78
CA LEU A 19 23.96 -3.29 14.59
C LEU A 19 25.41 -3.69 14.89
N VAL A 20 25.95 -3.17 16.00
CA VAL A 20 27.31 -3.51 16.45
C VAL A 20 27.41 -4.99 16.79
N SER A 21 26.49 -5.51 17.60
CA SER A 21 26.45 -6.94 17.97
C SER A 21 26.34 -7.84 16.74
N THR A 22 25.42 -7.54 15.82
CA THR A 22 25.23 -8.31 14.58
C THR A 22 26.50 -8.32 13.73
N THR A 23 27.19 -7.19 13.65
CA THR A 23 28.45 -7.07 12.91
C THR A 23 29.57 -7.89 13.56
N LEU A 24 29.75 -7.77 14.88
CA LEU A 24 30.76 -8.53 15.60
C LEU A 24 30.51 -10.04 15.50
N VAL A 25 29.27 -10.49 15.67
CA VAL A 25 28.91 -11.91 15.57
C VAL A 25 29.19 -12.44 14.16
N HIS A 26 28.81 -11.69 13.12
CA HIS A 26 29.00 -12.11 11.72
C HIS A 26 30.48 -12.32 11.37
N TYR A 27 31.38 -11.45 11.85
CA TYR A 27 32.81 -11.56 11.57
C TYR A 27 33.57 -12.48 12.53
N ALA A 28 33.13 -12.61 13.79
CA ALA A 28 33.80 -13.46 14.77
C ALA A 28 33.42 -14.94 14.64
N TYR A 29 32.15 -15.24 14.35
CA TYR A 29 31.62 -16.61 14.32
C TYR A 29 31.12 -17.04 12.94
N GLY A 30 31.16 -16.14 11.96
CA GLY A 30 30.60 -16.37 10.64
C GLY A 30 29.09 -16.09 10.57
N PRO A 31 28.50 -16.12 9.36
CA PRO A 31 27.07 -15.90 9.18
C PRO A 31 26.23 -17.06 9.72
N ALA A 32 24.99 -16.78 10.13
CA ALA A 32 24.04 -17.82 10.59
C ALA A 32 23.75 -18.91 9.55
N LYS A 33 23.92 -18.59 8.26
CA LYS A 33 23.93 -19.54 7.14
C LYS A 33 25.07 -19.18 6.19
N PRO A 34 25.78 -20.15 5.58
CA PRO A 34 26.90 -19.88 4.69
C PRO A 34 26.57 -18.96 3.50
N SER A 35 25.32 -18.97 3.03
CA SER A 35 24.86 -18.12 1.92
C SER A 35 24.53 -16.68 2.32
N TRP A 36 24.53 -16.34 3.61
CA TRP A 36 24.10 -15.02 4.07
C TRP A 36 25.26 -14.03 4.01
N SER A 37 25.08 -12.98 3.19
CA SER A 37 25.98 -11.83 3.21
C SER A 37 25.85 -11.03 4.52
N TYR A 38 26.87 -10.22 4.81
CA TYR A 38 26.83 -9.26 5.92
C TYR A 38 25.61 -8.33 5.83
N ARG A 39 25.36 -7.76 4.64
CA ARG A 39 24.21 -6.88 4.38
C ARG A 39 22.90 -7.59 4.75
N PHE A 40 22.74 -8.83 4.30
CA PHE A 40 21.56 -9.63 4.61
C PHE A 40 21.41 -9.90 6.12
N SER A 41 22.51 -10.20 6.80
CA SER A 41 22.51 -10.44 8.26
C SER A 41 22.04 -9.21 9.05
N VAL A 42 22.54 -8.03 8.69
CA VAL A 42 22.11 -6.75 9.29
C VAL A 42 20.65 -6.44 8.97
N THR A 43 20.23 -6.60 7.72
CA THR A 43 18.83 -6.40 7.31
C THR A 43 17.89 -7.29 8.10
N MET A 44 18.21 -8.58 8.24
CA MET A 44 17.38 -9.51 9.00
C MET A 44 17.34 -9.20 10.50
N ALA A 45 18.44 -8.71 11.07
CA ALA A 45 18.46 -8.27 12.47
C ALA A 45 17.54 -7.06 12.69
N LEU A 46 17.61 -6.05 11.81
CA LEU A 46 16.74 -4.89 11.85
C LEU A 46 15.27 -5.25 11.64
N MET A 47 14.95 -6.10 10.65
CA MET A 47 13.60 -6.60 10.41
C MET A 47 13.04 -7.33 11.62
N ARG A 48 13.82 -8.24 12.24
CA ARG A 48 13.39 -8.94 13.46
C ARG A 48 13.12 -7.98 14.62
N ALA A 49 14.01 -7.00 14.82
CA ALA A 49 13.83 -6.01 15.88
C ALA A 49 12.65 -5.06 15.63
N PHE A 50 12.27 -4.85 14.37
CA PHE A 50 11.06 -4.12 14.01
C PHE A 50 9.81 -4.96 14.30
N VAL A 51 9.77 -6.23 13.86
CA VAL A 51 8.65 -7.15 14.12
C VAL A 51 8.43 -7.37 15.63
N ALA A 52 9.51 -7.55 16.40
CA ALA A 52 9.41 -7.69 17.86
C ALA A 52 8.80 -6.44 18.51
N HIS A 53 9.18 -5.25 18.04
CA HIS A 53 8.61 -4.00 18.53
C HIS A 53 7.11 -3.86 18.20
N LEU A 54 6.69 -4.27 17.00
CA LEU A 54 5.27 -4.28 16.64
C LEU A 54 4.43 -5.20 17.53
N ASN A 55 5.00 -6.29 18.06
CA ASN A 55 4.30 -7.20 18.96
C ASN A 55 4.13 -6.64 20.39
N GLU A 56 4.97 -5.69 20.79
CA GLU A 56 4.98 -5.13 22.15
C GLU A 56 4.15 -3.84 22.28
N VAL A 57 3.77 -3.24 21.14
CA VAL A 57 3.17 -1.91 21.08
C VAL A 57 1.74 -1.98 20.54
N PRO A 58 0.75 -1.29 21.15
CA PRO A 58 -0.60 -1.21 20.62
C PRO A 58 -0.64 -0.68 19.19
N VAL A 59 -1.62 -1.14 18.40
CA VAL A 59 -1.77 -0.73 16.99
C VAL A 59 -1.88 0.79 16.85
N SER A 60 -2.62 1.46 17.74
CA SER A 60 -2.77 2.92 17.72
C SER A 60 -1.44 3.66 17.88
N GLN A 61 -0.55 3.15 18.74
CA GLN A 61 0.78 3.74 18.91
C GLN A 61 1.70 3.44 17.71
N SER A 62 1.58 2.25 17.12
CA SER A 62 2.27 1.91 15.87
C SER A 62 1.82 2.80 14.71
N GLN A 63 0.52 3.12 14.62
CA GLN A 63 -0.03 4.06 13.64
C GLN A 63 0.47 5.48 13.85
N ILE A 64 0.55 5.96 15.10
CA ILE A 64 1.15 7.27 15.40
C ILE A 64 2.59 7.30 14.91
N MET A 65 3.38 6.26 15.20
CA MET A 65 4.76 6.18 14.76
C MET A 65 4.86 6.15 13.22
N SER A 66 4.02 5.37 12.55
CA SER A 66 3.92 5.33 11.09
C SER A 66 3.62 6.71 10.52
N LYS A 67 2.62 7.43 11.07
CA LYS A 67 2.24 8.79 10.68
C LYS A 67 3.36 9.81 10.91
N MET A 68 4.14 9.68 11.99
CA MET A 68 5.31 10.55 12.21
C MET A 68 6.41 10.34 11.16
N THR A 69 6.49 9.14 10.60
CA THR A 69 7.44 8.77 9.53
C THR A 69 6.83 8.85 8.13
N ASP A 70 5.58 9.33 8.01
CA ASP A 70 4.82 9.41 6.77
C ASP A 70 5.25 10.62 5.92
N GLU A 71 6.54 10.66 5.60
CA GLU A 71 7.08 11.65 4.70
C GLU A 71 6.78 11.26 3.25
N LYS A 72 6.44 12.27 2.43
CA LYS A 72 6.29 12.12 0.98
C LYS A 72 7.65 11.66 0.42
N ALA A 73 7.78 10.37 0.11
CA ALA A 73 9.04 9.84 -0.41
C ALA A 73 9.40 10.58 -1.71
N PRO A 74 10.68 10.96 -1.93
CA PRO A 74 11.06 11.74 -3.10
C PRO A 74 10.83 10.93 -4.37
N VAL A 75 10.25 11.57 -5.37
CA VAL A 75 10.19 11.05 -6.74
C VAL A 75 11.41 11.53 -7.51
N ASN A 76 11.97 10.69 -8.37
CA ASN A 76 13.18 11.03 -9.13
C ASN A 76 12.86 11.98 -10.29
N GLU A 77 13.90 12.59 -10.88
CA GLU A 77 13.79 13.40 -12.10
C GLU A 77 13.08 12.62 -13.22
N GLY A 78 12.02 13.22 -13.78
CA GLY A 78 11.19 12.63 -14.84
C GLY A 78 9.92 11.90 -14.37
N ALA A 79 9.69 11.82 -13.06
CA ALA A 79 8.45 11.30 -12.48
C ALA A 79 7.44 12.43 -12.22
N ILE A 80 6.20 12.23 -12.66
CA ILE A 80 5.08 13.11 -12.38
C ILE A 80 4.16 12.37 -11.41
N ALA A 81 3.84 13.01 -10.29
CA ALA A 81 2.86 12.52 -9.33
C ALA A 81 1.67 13.48 -9.27
N THR A 82 0.45 12.97 -9.45
CA THR A 82 -0.78 13.76 -9.45
C THR A 82 -1.79 13.13 -8.50
N GLU A 83 -2.32 13.93 -7.59
CA GLU A 83 -3.32 13.48 -6.63
C GLU A 83 -4.66 13.26 -7.34
N ALA A 84 -5.40 12.28 -6.85
CA ALA A 84 -6.71 11.89 -7.37
C ALA A 84 -7.65 11.61 -6.20
N VAL A 85 -8.94 11.70 -6.49
CA VAL A 85 -9.99 11.50 -5.49
C VAL A 85 -10.96 10.45 -6.02
N VAL A 86 -11.13 9.36 -5.27
CA VAL A 86 -12.13 8.33 -5.53
C VAL A 86 -13.37 8.65 -4.70
N LEU A 87 -14.44 9.05 -5.40
CA LEU A 87 -15.69 9.46 -4.76
C LEU A 87 -16.36 8.29 -4.03
N LYS A 88 -17.13 8.60 -2.99
CA LYS A 88 -17.86 7.61 -2.18
C LYS A 88 -18.78 6.70 -2.99
N GLU A 89 -19.32 7.19 -4.11
CA GLU A 89 -20.24 6.44 -4.97
C GLU A 89 -19.61 5.15 -5.53
N TYR A 90 -18.31 5.15 -5.78
CA TYR A 90 -17.60 3.94 -6.20
C TYR A 90 -17.51 2.91 -5.07
N ARG A 91 -17.44 3.39 -3.82
CA ARG A 91 -17.38 2.56 -2.61
C ARG A 91 -18.73 1.96 -2.25
N GLU A 92 -19.82 2.71 -2.47
CA GLU A 92 -21.19 2.23 -2.36
C GLU A 92 -21.43 1.11 -3.39
N LYS A 93 -21.08 1.34 -4.67
CA LYS A 93 -21.16 0.31 -5.72
C LYS A 93 -20.32 -0.93 -5.40
N ALA A 94 -19.12 -0.74 -4.87
CA ALA A 94 -18.27 -1.85 -4.42
C ALA A 94 -18.93 -2.65 -3.29
N ALA A 95 -19.59 -1.99 -2.34
CA ALA A 95 -20.31 -2.66 -1.26
C ALA A 95 -21.44 -3.56 -1.78
N ASP A 96 -22.22 -3.07 -2.74
CA ASP A 96 -23.33 -3.81 -3.34
C ASP A 96 -22.83 -5.04 -4.11
N ILE A 97 -21.73 -4.89 -4.86
CA ILE A 97 -21.07 -6.00 -5.56
C ILE A 97 -20.59 -7.05 -4.55
N MET A 98 -19.88 -6.63 -3.52
CA MET A 98 -19.35 -7.54 -2.51
C MET A 98 -20.45 -8.28 -1.76
N GLU A 99 -21.52 -7.59 -1.35
CA GLU A 99 -22.66 -8.25 -0.70
C GLU A 99 -23.32 -9.27 -1.62
N ARG A 100 -23.56 -8.92 -2.88
CA ARG A 100 -24.12 -9.86 -3.86
C ARG A 100 -23.26 -11.12 -3.96
N LEU A 101 -21.93 -10.97 -4.00
CA LEU A 101 -21.00 -12.08 -4.15
C LEU A 101 -20.89 -12.92 -2.87
N LEU A 102 -20.91 -12.31 -1.69
CA LEU A 102 -20.95 -13.01 -0.41
C LEU A 102 -22.25 -13.82 -0.27
N ASN A 103 -23.40 -13.22 -0.61
CA ASN A 103 -24.69 -13.89 -0.59
C ASN A 103 -24.75 -15.07 -1.57
N LEU A 104 -24.15 -14.94 -2.76
CA LEU A 104 -24.03 -16.04 -3.73
C LEU A 104 -23.23 -17.24 -3.18
N GLN A 105 -22.30 -17.00 -2.25
CA GLN A 105 -21.54 -18.05 -1.58
C GLN A 105 -22.23 -18.59 -0.32
N GLY A 106 -23.46 -18.15 -0.02
CA GLY A 106 -24.18 -18.53 1.19
C GLY A 106 -23.57 -17.94 2.47
N ILE A 107 -22.73 -16.90 2.33
CA ILE A 107 -22.18 -16.16 3.46
C ILE A 107 -23.12 -14.99 3.72
N ASP A 108 -24.05 -15.17 4.65
CA ASP A 108 -24.89 -14.06 5.12
C ASP A 108 -23.98 -12.95 5.66
N SER A 109 -24.21 -11.72 5.18
CA SER A 109 -23.47 -10.48 5.51
C SER A 109 -23.45 -10.11 7.02
N ILE A 110 -24.06 -10.94 7.87
CA ILE A 110 -24.38 -10.69 9.27
C ILE A 110 -23.26 -11.14 10.25
N LYS A 111 -22.26 -11.91 9.83
CA LYS A 111 -21.28 -12.53 10.77
C LYS A 111 -19.96 -11.78 11.01
N LEU A 112 -19.74 -10.60 10.42
CA LEU A 112 -18.48 -9.86 10.60
C LEU A 112 -18.41 -9.06 11.92
N GLY A 113 -19.52 -8.96 12.66
CA GLY A 113 -19.56 -8.34 13.99
C GLY A 113 -19.48 -6.81 14.01
N TRP A 114 -19.47 -6.16 12.84
CA TRP A 114 -19.55 -4.70 12.70
C TRP A 114 -20.22 -4.33 11.36
N ASP A 115 -20.80 -3.13 11.29
CA ASP A 115 -21.51 -2.62 10.12
C ASP A 115 -20.55 -1.88 9.16
N TRP A 116 -19.88 -2.67 8.32
CA TRP A 116 -18.89 -2.16 7.38
C TRP A 116 -19.46 -1.33 6.24
N LYS A 117 -20.75 -1.47 5.95
CA LYS A 117 -21.44 -0.70 4.91
C LYS A 117 -21.70 0.73 5.37
N ASN A 118 -22.05 0.89 6.64
CA ASN A 118 -22.33 2.18 7.25
C ASN A 118 -21.15 2.69 8.09
N ASP A 119 -19.91 2.30 7.74
CA ASP A 119 -18.71 2.85 8.34
C ASP A 119 -18.71 4.39 8.21
N PRO A 120 -18.65 5.18 9.31
CA PRO A 120 -18.60 6.64 9.22
C PRO A 120 -17.43 7.15 8.36
N ALA A 121 -16.30 6.43 8.32
CA ALA A 121 -15.17 6.76 7.45
C ALA A 121 -15.48 6.54 5.96
N ALA A 122 -16.60 5.89 5.62
CA ALA A 122 -17.12 5.78 4.26
C ALA A 122 -17.66 7.09 3.69
N ALA A 123 -17.97 8.07 4.54
CA ALA A 123 -18.49 9.37 4.11
C ALA A 123 -17.45 10.23 3.36
N GLU A 124 -16.18 10.10 3.74
CA GLU A 124 -15.07 10.84 3.14
C GLU A 124 -14.58 10.13 1.87
N PRO A 125 -14.21 10.86 0.80
CA PRO A 125 -13.65 10.23 -0.40
C PRO A 125 -12.28 9.60 -0.12
N LEU A 126 -11.89 8.60 -0.92
CA LEU A 126 -10.53 8.04 -0.82
C LEU A 126 -9.56 8.90 -1.61
N MET A 127 -8.36 9.06 -1.07
CA MET A 127 -7.26 9.68 -1.79
C MET A 127 -6.55 8.64 -2.64
N GLY A 128 -6.14 9.05 -3.84
CA GLY A 128 -5.27 8.27 -4.71
C GLY A 128 -4.15 9.13 -5.25
N GLU A 129 -3.15 8.49 -5.81
CA GLU A 129 -2.07 9.18 -6.50
C GLU A 129 -1.69 8.45 -7.79
N TRP A 130 -1.75 9.18 -8.89
CA TRP A 130 -1.15 8.80 -10.16
C TRP A 130 0.33 9.06 -10.12
N THR A 131 1.12 8.06 -10.49
CA THR A 131 2.55 8.17 -10.73
C THR A 131 2.86 7.75 -12.15
N GLU A 132 3.52 8.63 -12.90
CA GLU A 132 3.95 8.39 -14.28
C GLU A 132 5.41 8.79 -14.44
N THR A 133 6.26 7.86 -14.87
CA THR A 133 7.66 8.16 -15.19
C THR A 133 7.84 8.24 -16.69
N ARG A 134 8.13 9.44 -17.20
CA ARG A 134 8.44 9.64 -18.62
C ARG A 134 9.92 9.89 -18.80
N ILE A 135 10.63 8.89 -19.32
CA ILE A 135 12.01 9.04 -19.75
C ILE A 135 12.02 9.14 -21.28
N LYS A 136 12.72 10.16 -21.79
CA LYS A 136 12.85 10.42 -23.22
C LYS A 136 13.54 9.23 -23.90
N GLY A 137 12.85 8.53 -24.80
CA GLY A 137 13.37 7.36 -25.53
C GLY A 137 12.87 6.01 -25.03
N ASP A 138 12.07 5.97 -23.96
CA ASP A 138 11.44 4.73 -23.50
C ASP A 138 10.22 4.39 -24.36
N ASN A 139 10.04 3.09 -24.66
CA ASN A 139 8.84 2.54 -25.28
C ASN A 139 7.70 2.54 -24.24
N TYR A 140 7.18 3.72 -23.93
CA TYR A 140 6.00 3.87 -23.12
C TYR A 140 4.84 3.14 -23.81
N LYS A 141 4.32 2.09 -23.17
CA LYS A 141 3.19 1.35 -23.72
C LYS A 141 1.93 2.10 -23.35
N ASP A 142 1.54 3.03 -24.20
CA ASP A 142 0.29 3.76 -24.07
C ASP A 142 -0.85 2.78 -23.75
N GLY A 143 -1.53 3.06 -22.64
CA GLY A 143 -2.72 2.32 -22.20
C GLY A 143 -2.57 1.46 -20.95
N ARG A 144 -1.36 1.03 -20.54
CA ARG A 144 -1.21 0.17 -19.35
C ARG A 144 -1.24 0.93 -18.03
N THR A 145 -2.03 0.43 -17.09
CA THR A 145 -2.21 1.00 -15.76
C THR A 145 -2.02 -0.07 -14.70
N ILE A 146 -1.29 0.27 -13.65
CA ILE A 146 -1.12 -0.55 -12.47
C ILE A 146 -1.98 0.04 -11.35
N LEU A 147 -2.95 -0.70 -10.83
CA LEU A 147 -3.62 -0.39 -9.56
C LEU A 147 -2.76 -0.94 -8.42
N TYR A 148 -2.10 -0.05 -7.68
CA TYR A 148 -1.19 -0.42 -6.60
C TYR A 148 -1.85 -0.26 -5.22
N LEU A 149 -1.76 -1.33 -4.42
CA LEU A 149 -2.25 -1.41 -3.05
C LEU A 149 -1.05 -1.62 -2.13
N HIS A 150 -0.78 -0.63 -1.26
CA HIS A 150 0.42 -0.64 -0.44
C HIS A 150 0.38 -1.73 0.65
N GLY A 151 1.54 -2.17 1.12
CA GLY A 151 1.68 -3.03 2.30
C GLY A 151 1.50 -2.27 3.61
N GLY A 152 1.72 -2.96 4.74
CA GLY A 152 1.58 -2.36 6.08
C GLY A 152 0.69 -3.13 7.04
N GLY A 153 0.36 -4.39 6.75
CA GLY A 153 -0.43 -5.22 7.66
C GLY A 153 -1.88 -4.77 7.82
N TYR A 154 -2.43 -3.99 6.88
CA TYR A 154 -3.75 -3.34 6.96
C TYR A 154 -3.88 -2.25 8.02
N PHE A 155 -2.83 -1.94 8.80
CA PHE A 155 -2.88 -0.93 9.87
C PHE A 155 -1.73 0.08 9.85
N LEU A 156 -0.75 -0.06 8.95
CA LEU A 156 0.39 0.85 8.80
C LEU A 156 0.51 1.35 7.36
N ALA A 157 1.42 2.31 7.18
CA ALA A 157 1.83 2.89 5.90
C ALA A 157 0.72 3.71 5.21
N SER A 158 1.01 4.11 3.97
CA SER A 158 0.25 5.06 3.16
C SER A 158 0.78 5.05 1.71
N ILE A 159 0.10 5.74 0.80
CA ILE A 159 0.60 6.03 -0.56
C ILE A 159 1.89 6.85 -0.55
N ARG A 160 2.14 7.64 0.50
CA ARG A 160 3.32 8.52 0.59
C ARG A 160 4.58 7.72 0.87
N THR A 161 4.49 6.74 1.77
CA THR A 161 5.61 5.85 2.12
C THR A 161 6.00 4.92 0.97
N HIS A 162 5.05 4.55 0.11
CA HIS A 162 5.27 3.63 -1.02
C HIS A 162 5.55 4.32 -2.35
N ARG A 163 5.65 5.65 -2.39
CA ARG A 163 5.88 6.41 -3.62
C ARG A 163 7.18 6.07 -4.34
N TRP A 164 8.20 5.66 -3.59
CA TRP A 164 9.44 5.16 -4.17
C TRP A 164 9.19 3.90 -5.00
N ALA A 165 8.35 2.99 -4.49
CA ALA A 165 7.98 1.77 -5.20
C ALA A 165 7.13 2.08 -6.43
N THR A 166 6.12 2.95 -6.32
CA THR A 166 5.23 3.31 -7.45
C THR A 166 5.99 3.96 -8.59
N TRP A 167 6.93 4.85 -8.30
CA TRP A 167 7.81 5.45 -9.31
C TRP A 167 8.69 4.40 -10.00
N HIS A 168 9.36 3.54 -9.22
CA HIS A 168 10.19 2.47 -9.78
C HIS A 168 9.38 1.49 -10.66
N MET A 169 8.18 1.11 -10.22
CA MET A 169 7.27 0.27 -10.99
C MET A 169 6.83 0.95 -12.28
N SER A 170 6.43 2.22 -12.22
CA SER A 170 6.03 2.99 -13.40
C SER A 170 7.15 2.99 -14.45
N ARG A 171 8.39 3.27 -14.01
CA ARG A 171 9.57 3.26 -14.87
C ARG A 171 9.86 1.90 -15.48
N GLN A 172 9.89 0.84 -14.67
CA GLN A 172 10.26 -0.49 -15.15
C GLN A 172 9.19 -1.14 -16.02
N ALA A 173 7.92 -0.90 -15.71
CA ALA A 173 6.79 -1.44 -16.47
C ALA A 173 6.44 -0.61 -17.71
N GLY A 174 6.90 0.65 -17.79
CA GLY A 174 6.48 1.60 -18.81
C GLY A 174 4.96 1.85 -18.76
N ALA A 175 4.42 1.98 -17.55
CA ALA A 175 2.99 2.07 -17.26
C ALA A 175 2.67 3.19 -16.25
N LYS A 176 1.42 3.67 -16.25
CA LYS A 176 0.94 4.53 -15.16
C LYS A 176 0.69 3.68 -13.92
N VAL A 177 0.95 4.23 -12.74
CA VAL A 177 0.62 3.58 -11.47
C VAL A 177 -0.40 4.44 -10.75
N PHE A 178 -1.55 3.87 -10.39
CA PHE A 178 -2.53 4.47 -9.51
C PHE A 178 -2.42 3.82 -8.13
N SER A 179 -1.93 4.56 -7.13
CA SER A 179 -1.84 4.08 -5.76
C SER A 179 -3.03 4.57 -4.94
N LEU A 180 -3.72 3.66 -4.25
CA LEU A 180 -4.88 4.00 -3.42
C LEU A 180 -4.50 4.11 -1.94
N GLU A 181 -4.97 5.16 -1.26
CA GLU A 181 -4.98 5.27 0.20
C GLU A 181 -6.25 4.60 0.73
N TYR A 182 -6.17 3.30 1.01
CA TYR A 182 -7.30 2.54 1.53
C TYR A 182 -7.41 2.68 3.05
N ARG A 183 -8.62 2.49 3.60
CA ARG A 183 -8.86 2.62 5.04
C ARG A 183 -8.16 1.52 5.84
N LEU A 184 -7.59 1.91 6.98
CA LEU A 184 -6.78 1.05 7.82
C LEU A 184 -7.54 0.53 9.04
N ALA A 185 -7.26 -0.70 9.43
CA ALA A 185 -7.64 -1.23 10.73
C ALA A 185 -6.81 -0.53 11.84
N PRO A 186 -7.32 -0.41 13.08
CA PRO A 186 -8.59 -0.95 13.58
C PRO A 186 -9.80 -0.05 13.30
N ASP A 187 -9.60 1.17 12.82
CA ASP A 187 -10.67 2.15 12.59
C ASP A 187 -11.67 1.64 11.54
N SER A 188 -11.17 1.03 10.47
CA SER A 188 -11.97 0.35 9.45
C SER A 188 -11.44 -1.07 9.24
N PRO A 189 -11.94 -2.06 10.00
CA PRO A 189 -11.46 -3.44 9.90
C PRO A 189 -11.90 -4.13 8.60
N PHE A 190 -11.56 -5.41 8.44
CA PHE A 190 -12.05 -6.19 7.30
C PHE A 190 -13.60 -6.14 7.26
N PRO A 191 -14.22 -5.82 6.10
CA PRO A 191 -13.68 -5.87 4.74
C PRO A 191 -13.38 -4.49 4.10
N ALA A 192 -13.19 -3.42 4.87
CA ALA A 192 -13.09 -2.05 4.36
C ALA A 192 -12.01 -1.84 3.29
N ALA A 193 -10.79 -2.34 3.51
CA ALA A 193 -9.70 -2.22 2.54
C ALA A 193 -10.02 -2.92 1.19
N VAL A 194 -10.77 -4.02 1.23
CA VAL A 194 -11.19 -4.75 0.01
C VAL A 194 -12.25 -3.96 -0.75
N GLN A 195 -13.22 -3.40 -0.03
CA GLN A 195 -14.23 -2.49 -0.59
C GLN A 195 -13.57 -1.27 -1.25
N ASP A 196 -12.56 -0.69 -0.60
CA ASP A 196 -11.82 0.45 -1.09
C ASP A 196 -11.02 0.09 -2.36
N ALA A 197 -10.32 -1.04 -2.36
CA ALA A 197 -9.61 -1.54 -3.53
C ALA A 197 -10.53 -1.77 -4.74
N LEU A 198 -11.71 -2.37 -4.51
CA LEU A 198 -12.72 -2.55 -5.55
C LEU A 198 -13.28 -1.20 -6.03
N SER A 199 -13.48 -0.23 -5.13
CA SER A 199 -13.93 1.11 -5.50
C SER A 199 -12.92 1.83 -6.41
N ALA A 200 -11.63 1.69 -6.15
CA ALA A 200 -10.58 2.22 -7.00
C ALA A 200 -10.56 1.54 -8.37
N TYR A 201 -10.76 0.23 -8.42
CA TYR A 201 -10.88 -0.49 -9.69
C TYR A 201 -12.05 0.04 -10.53
N LEU A 202 -13.24 0.20 -9.93
CA LEU A 202 -14.41 0.79 -10.61
C LEU A 202 -14.17 2.23 -11.06
N TYR A 203 -13.43 3.02 -10.28
CA TYR A 203 -13.00 4.37 -10.65
C TYR A 203 -12.11 4.37 -11.89
N LEU A 204 -11.18 3.42 -12.02
CA LEU A 204 -10.33 3.30 -13.21
C LEU A 204 -11.12 2.90 -14.46
N LEU A 205 -12.13 2.05 -14.31
CA LEU A 205 -12.98 1.62 -15.42
C LEU A 205 -13.90 2.73 -15.93
N ASN A 206 -14.42 3.56 -15.02
CA ASN A 206 -15.37 4.61 -15.36
C ASN A 206 -15.11 5.86 -14.52
N PRO A 207 -14.03 6.61 -14.80
CA PRO A 207 -13.67 7.80 -14.03
C PRO A 207 -14.70 8.93 -14.23
N PRO A 208 -14.79 9.90 -13.31
CA PRO A 208 -15.65 11.06 -13.46
C PRO A 208 -15.31 11.84 -14.74
N ALA A 209 -16.34 12.32 -15.46
CA ALA A 209 -16.16 12.96 -16.77
C ALA A 209 -15.29 14.24 -16.71
N ASP A 210 -15.26 14.91 -15.56
CA ASP A 210 -14.49 16.12 -15.28
C ASP A 210 -13.07 15.85 -14.75
N SER A 211 -12.70 14.58 -14.50
CA SER A 211 -11.39 14.22 -13.98
C SER A 211 -10.24 14.37 -14.98
N GLY A 212 -10.54 14.49 -16.29
CA GLY A 212 -9.55 14.52 -17.36
C GLY A 212 -8.87 13.16 -17.61
N ILE A 213 -9.39 12.08 -17.02
CA ILE A 213 -8.89 10.71 -17.18
C ILE A 213 -9.85 9.95 -18.11
N ALA A 214 -9.30 9.28 -19.13
CA ALA A 214 -10.09 8.41 -19.99
C ALA A 214 -10.39 7.08 -19.28
N PRO A 215 -11.57 6.46 -19.50
CA PRO A 215 -11.85 5.09 -19.11
C PRO A 215 -10.73 4.13 -19.51
N ILE A 216 -10.33 3.26 -18.60
CA ILE A 216 -9.24 2.30 -18.83
C ILE A 216 -9.86 0.94 -19.12
N ASP A 217 -9.46 0.35 -20.25
CA ASP A 217 -9.86 -1.02 -20.59
C ASP A 217 -9.40 -1.98 -19.47
N PRO A 218 -10.30 -2.82 -18.90
CA PRO A 218 -9.93 -3.83 -17.91
C PRO A 218 -8.70 -4.67 -18.30
N GLN A 219 -8.52 -4.99 -19.59
CA GLN A 219 -7.39 -5.78 -20.08
C GLN A 219 -6.04 -5.07 -19.94
N ASN A 220 -6.07 -3.75 -19.72
CA ASN A 220 -4.88 -2.93 -19.53
C ASN A 220 -4.65 -2.56 -18.05
N ILE A 221 -5.49 -3.04 -17.13
CA ILE A 221 -5.32 -2.85 -15.69
C ILE A 221 -4.60 -4.07 -15.10
N VAL A 222 -3.47 -3.83 -14.44
CA VAL A 222 -2.77 -4.82 -13.63
C VAL A 222 -2.92 -4.41 -12.17
N ILE A 223 -3.52 -5.25 -11.35
CA ILE A 223 -3.54 -5.00 -9.90
C ILE A 223 -2.19 -5.47 -9.33
N MET A 224 -1.61 -4.73 -8.38
CA MET A 224 -0.37 -5.08 -7.71
C MET A 224 -0.42 -4.66 -6.25
N GLY A 225 0.33 -5.35 -5.39
CA GLY A 225 0.53 -4.93 -4.00
C GLY A 225 1.65 -5.71 -3.32
N ASP A 226 2.13 -5.20 -2.19
CA ASP A 226 3.20 -5.80 -1.41
C ASP A 226 2.71 -6.24 -0.02
N SER A 227 3.19 -7.39 0.46
CA SER A 227 2.84 -7.95 1.77
C SER A 227 1.32 -8.00 2.01
N ALA A 228 0.78 -7.12 2.87
CA ALA A 228 -0.66 -7.02 3.12
C ALA A 228 -1.38 -6.72 1.80
N GLY A 229 -0.94 -5.67 1.07
CA GLY A 229 -1.42 -5.26 -0.26
C GLY A 229 -1.51 -6.39 -1.30
N GLY A 230 -0.73 -7.46 -1.15
CA GLY A 230 -0.85 -8.67 -1.96
C GLY A 230 -2.13 -9.48 -1.66
N GLY A 231 -2.58 -9.47 -0.42
CA GLY A 231 -3.89 -9.97 0.02
C GLY A 231 -5.05 -9.16 -0.55
N GLU A 232 -5.00 -7.83 -0.53
CA GLU A 232 -6.00 -7.00 -1.21
C GLU A 232 -5.97 -7.22 -2.73
N PHE A 233 -4.79 -7.41 -3.33
CA PHE A 233 -4.64 -7.80 -4.74
C PHE A 233 -5.38 -9.10 -5.06
N LEU A 234 -5.15 -10.15 -4.27
CA LEU A 234 -5.80 -11.45 -4.49
C LEU A 234 -7.31 -11.34 -4.31
N SER A 235 -7.75 -10.64 -3.26
CA SER A 235 -9.17 -10.43 -2.98
C SER A 235 -9.86 -9.66 -4.11
N SER A 236 -9.33 -8.49 -4.49
CA SER A 236 -9.88 -7.66 -5.57
C SER A 236 -9.89 -8.35 -6.93
N THR A 237 -8.88 -9.19 -7.23
CA THR A 237 -8.86 -9.97 -8.48
C THR A 237 -10.04 -10.93 -8.55
N VAL A 238 -10.34 -11.65 -7.46
CA VAL A 238 -11.51 -12.54 -7.40
C VAL A 238 -12.80 -11.77 -7.65
N PHE A 239 -12.95 -10.57 -7.06
CA PHE A 239 -14.12 -9.73 -7.28
C PHE A 239 -14.22 -9.21 -8.73
N SER A 240 -13.09 -8.84 -9.35
CA SER A 240 -13.07 -8.29 -10.70
C SER A 240 -13.39 -9.30 -11.81
N GLN A 241 -13.10 -10.59 -11.62
CA GLN A 241 -13.42 -11.64 -12.60
C GLN A 241 -14.90 -12.03 -12.61
N LEU A 242 -15.67 -11.58 -11.62
CA LEU A 242 -17.09 -11.89 -11.43
C LEU A 242 -18.01 -10.75 -11.87
N LEU A 243 -17.44 -9.66 -12.40
CA LEU A 243 -18.12 -8.49 -12.97
C LEU A 243 -18.15 -8.57 -14.50
#